data_AF-A0A830EK66-F1
#
_entry.id   AF-A0A830EK66-F1
#
_cell.length_a   1.000
_cell.length_b   1.000
_cell.length_c   1.000
_cell.angle_alpha   90.00
_cell.angle_beta   90.00
_cell.angle_gamma   90.00
#
_symmetry.space_group_name_H-M   'P 1'
#
loop_
_entity.id
_entity.type
_entity.pdbx_description
1 polymer ?
#
loop_
_entity_poly.entity_id
_entity_poly.type
_entity_poly.pdbx_seq_one_letter_code
_entity_poly.pdbx_strand_id
1 'polypeptide(L)'
;MIIRFYRKDSDYYVEVNGITIKVNGTRPIDYLLVALVYGLGVRFIDKYGVDEYVINCEIANDELRCDVNCSGFENRCLVYRLLTRGSLMLRCLTQS
;
A
#
# COMPACT_ATOMS: atom_id res chain seq x y z
N MET A 1 -3.71 9.61 13.34
CA MET A 1 -3.85 8.14 13.19
C MET A 1 -2.73 7.51 14.01
N ILE A 2 -3.05 6.57 14.90
CA ILE A 2 -2.06 5.78 15.64
C ILE A 2 -2.01 4.40 14.99
N ILE A 3 -0.81 3.95 14.65
CA ILE A 3 -0.55 2.61 14.10
C ILE A 3 0.35 1.89 15.10
N ARG A 4 -0.03 0.67 15.50
CA ARG A 4 0.76 -0.15 16.42
C ARG A 4 1.21 -1.41 15.73
N PHE A 5 2.51 -1.67 15.76
CA PHE A 5 3.07 -2.97 15.37
C PHE A 5 3.46 -3.73 16.64
N TYR A 6 3.03 -4.98 16.74
CA TYR A 6 3.34 -5.82 17.89
C TYR A 6 3.40 -7.30 17.50
N ARG A 7 3.99 -8.09 18.40
CA ARG A 7 4.07 -9.53 18.30
C ARG A 7 3.20 -10.17 19.38
N LYS A 8 2.45 -11.21 19.04
CA LYS A 8 1.66 -12.02 19.97
C LYS A 8 1.67 -13.47 19.49
N ASP A 9 1.94 -14.42 20.39
CA ASP A 9 1.91 -15.86 20.11
C ASP A 9 2.71 -16.29 18.84
N SER A 10 3.87 -15.65 18.63
CA SER A 10 4.75 -15.80 17.45
C SER A 10 4.26 -15.22 16.13
N ASP A 11 3.08 -14.62 16.11
CA ASP A 11 2.57 -13.86 14.98
C ASP A 11 2.84 -12.36 15.13
N TYR A 12 2.85 -11.66 13.99
CA TYR A 12 3.00 -10.21 13.94
C TYR A 12 1.70 -9.55 13.50
N TYR A 13 1.39 -8.42 14.13
CA TYR A 13 0.15 -7.71 13.92
C TYR A 13 0.38 -6.21 13.75
N VAL A 14 -0.49 -5.60 12.96
CA VAL A 14 -0.62 -4.14 12.84
C VAL A 14 -2.03 -3.75 13.26
N GLU A 15 -2.17 -2.84 14.21
CA GLU A 15 -3.43 -2.20 14.58
C GLU A 15 -3.53 -0.83 13.92
N VAL A 16 -4.60 -0.59 13.17
CA VAL A 16 -4.93 0.71 12.56
C VAL A 16 -6.35 1.09 12.98
N ASN A 17 -6.50 2.17 13.75
CA ASN A 17 -7.80 2.64 14.23
C ASN A 17 -8.67 1.53 14.89
N GLY A 18 -8.04 0.64 15.68
CA GLY A 18 -8.71 -0.47 16.35
C GLY A 18 -8.91 -1.73 15.50
N ILE A 19 -8.61 -1.68 14.19
CA ILE A 19 -8.62 -2.86 13.31
C ILE A 19 -7.26 -3.55 13.40
N THR A 20 -7.25 -4.83 13.79
CA THR A 20 -6.04 -5.64 13.86
C THR A 20 -5.87 -6.50 12.62
N ILE A 21 -4.68 -6.45 12.01
CA ILE A 21 -4.31 -7.19 10.80
C ILE A 21 -3.10 -8.05 11.14
N LYS A 22 -3.18 -9.36 10.90
CA LYS A 22 -2.01 -10.27 10.97
C LYS A 22 -1.13 -10.05 9.73
N VAL A 23 0.17 -9.79 9.93
CA VAL A 23 1.08 -9.31 8.86
C VAL A 23 2.26 -10.21 8.50
N ASN A 24 2.42 -11.36 9.15
CA ASN A 24 3.56 -12.25 8.94
C ASN A 24 3.36 -13.32 7.85
N GLY A 25 2.27 -13.24 7.08
CA GLY A 25 1.97 -14.15 5.97
C GLY A 25 2.47 -13.70 4.61
N THR A 26 2.85 -12.42 4.46
CA THR A 26 3.36 -11.84 3.20
C THR A 26 4.52 -10.89 3.49
N ARG A 27 5.23 -10.46 2.44
CA ARG A 27 6.35 -9.53 2.58
C ARG A 27 5.82 -8.11 2.80
N PRO A 28 6.57 -7.23 3.49
CA PRO A 28 6.17 -5.83 3.66
C PRO A 28 5.77 -5.11 2.36
N ILE A 29 6.48 -5.41 1.27
CA ILE A 29 6.19 -4.82 -0.05
C ILE A 29 4.85 -5.27 -0.63
N ASP A 30 4.39 -6.48 -0.31
CA ASP A 30 3.11 -6.98 -0.82
C ASP A 30 1.95 -6.16 -0.25
N TYR A 31 2.05 -5.67 0.99
CA TYR A 31 1.08 -4.73 1.58
C TYR A 31 1.05 -3.37 0.87
N LEU A 32 2.20 -2.90 0.38
CA LEU A 32 2.26 -1.68 -0.41
C LEU A 32 1.56 -1.87 -1.76
N LEU A 33 1.77 -3.02 -2.41
CA LEU A 33 1.10 -3.37 -3.67
C LEU A 33 -0.42 -3.49 -3.47
N VAL A 34 -0.88 -4.09 -2.37
CA VAL A 34 -2.30 -4.13 -2.00
C VAL A 34 -2.87 -2.72 -1.84
N ALA A 35 -2.16 -1.83 -1.15
CA ALA A 35 -2.61 -0.44 -0.99
C ALA A 35 -2.67 0.31 -2.34
N LEU A 36 -1.71 0.05 -3.23
CA LEU A 36 -1.66 0.66 -4.57
C LEU A 36 -2.80 0.17 -5.45
N VAL A 37 -2.99 -1.16 -5.58
CA VAL A 37 -4.04 -1.73 -6.43
C VAL A 37 -5.42 -1.35 -5.94
N TYR A 38 -5.65 -1.33 -4.62
CA TYR A 38 -6.93 -0.87 -4.07
C TYR A 38 -7.17 0.62 -4.39
N GLY A 39 -6.15 1.45 -4.19
CA GLY A 39 -6.23 2.89 -4.44
C GLY A 39 -6.49 3.24 -5.92
N LEU A 40 -5.88 2.52 -6.86
CA LEU A 40 -6.13 2.72 -8.30
C LEU A 40 -7.42 2.03 -8.75
N GLY A 41 -7.62 0.78 -8.33
CA GLY A 41 -8.69 -0.10 -8.76
C GLY A 41 -10.08 0.40 -8.43
N VAL A 42 -10.33 0.93 -7.22
CA VAL A 42 -11.65 1.51 -6.87
C VAL A 42 -12.08 2.56 -7.88
N ARG A 43 -11.19 3.47 -8.26
CA ARG A 43 -11.51 4.54 -9.23
C ARG A 43 -11.73 4.01 -10.64
N PHE A 44 -11.00 2.96 -11.02
CA PHE A 44 -11.14 2.33 -12.31
C PHE A 44 -12.48 1.58 -12.40
N ILE A 45 -12.77 0.73 -11.42
CA ILE A 45 -14.01 -0.04 -11.28
C ILE A 45 -15.22 0.90 -11.27
N ASP A 46 -15.22 1.92 -10.42
CA ASP A 46 -16.34 2.87 -10.31
C ASP A 46 -16.59 3.63 -11.62
N LYS A 47 -15.52 3.98 -12.35
CA LYS A 47 -15.62 4.75 -13.59
C LYS A 47 -16.13 3.91 -14.75
N TYR A 48 -15.64 2.68 -14.88
CA TYR A 48 -15.90 1.83 -16.04
C TYR A 48 -16.96 0.75 -15.80
N GLY A 49 -17.41 0.57 -14.56
CA GLY A 49 -18.43 -0.43 -14.20
C GLY A 49 -17.97 -1.87 -14.43
N VAL A 50 -16.69 -2.15 -14.17
CA VAL A 50 -16.09 -3.49 -14.32
C VAL A 50 -15.90 -4.15 -12.96
N ASP A 51 -15.87 -5.47 -12.90
CA ASP A 51 -15.74 -6.21 -11.62
C ASP A 51 -14.30 -6.48 -11.20
N GLU A 52 -13.33 -6.26 -12.09
CA GLU A 52 -11.91 -6.51 -11.82
C GLU A 52 -10.99 -5.38 -12.28
N TYR A 53 -9.87 -5.27 -11.58
CA TYR A 53 -8.76 -4.42 -11.95
C TYR A 53 -7.46 -5.18 -11.76
N VAL A 54 -6.70 -5.34 -12.84
CA VAL A 54 -5.43 -6.07 -12.84
C VAL A 54 -4.28 -5.08 -12.94
N ILE A 55 -3.29 -5.29 -12.09
CA ILE A 55 -2.01 -4.60 -12.12
C ILE A 55 -0.90 -5.65 -12.19
N ASN A 56 0.04 -5.48 -13.11
CA ASN A 56 1.24 -6.31 -13.16
C ASN A 56 2.41 -5.50 -12.63
N CYS A 57 3.12 -5.97 -11.60
CA CYS A 57 4.24 -5.25 -11.02
C CYS A 57 5.48 -6.14 -10.93
N GLU A 58 6.63 -5.57 -11.30
CA GLU A 58 7.95 -6.16 -11.09
C GLU A 58 8.79 -5.27 -10.16
N ILE A 59 9.66 -5.90 -9.38
CA ILE A 59 10.65 -5.21 -8.55
C ILE A 59 12.02 -5.59 -9.10
N ALA A 60 12.72 -4.61 -9.66
CA ALA A 60 14.04 -4.79 -10.24
C ALA A 60 14.94 -3.62 -9.85
N ASN A 61 16.14 -3.90 -9.33
CA ASN A 61 17.13 -2.88 -8.93
C ASN A 61 16.57 -1.79 -8.00
N ASP A 62 15.84 -2.18 -6.97
CA ASP A 62 15.15 -1.28 -6.02
C ASP A 62 14.09 -0.34 -6.65
N GLU A 63 13.72 -0.57 -7.91
CA GLU A 63 12.61 0.09 -8.58
C GLU A 63 11.38 -0.82 -8.60
N LEU A 64 10.22 -0.24 -8.28
CA LEU A 64 8.91 -0.84 -8.51
C LEU A 64 8.36 -0.35 -9.85
N ARG A 65 8.20 -1.26 -10.81
CA ARG A 65 7.61 -0.97 -12.12
C ARG A 65 6.28 -1.69 -12.22
N CYS A 66 5.24 -0.98 -12.65
CA CYS A 66 3.91 -1.56 -12.79
C CYS A 66 3.25 -1.16 -14.10
N ASP A 67 2.65 -2.15 -14.77
CA ASP A 67 1.80 -1.98 -15.95
C ASP A 67 0.34 -2.03 -15.52
N VAL A 68 -0.42 -0.98 -15.88
CA VAL A 68 -1.77 -0.74 -15.37
C VAL A 68 -2.66 -0.12 -16.44
N ASN A 69 -3.96 -0.44 -16.40
CA ASN A 69 -4.96 0.34 -17.15
C ASN A 69 -5.32 1.61 -16.38
N CYS A 70 -5.18 2.78 -16.99
CA CYS A 70 -5.41 4.06 -16.31
C CYS A 70 -6.87 4.51 -16.40
N SER A 71 -7.38 5.00 -15.27
CA SER A 71 -8.66 5.70 -15.13
C SER A 71 -8.58 7.19 -15.48
N GLY A 72 -7.38 7.78 -15.47
CA GLY A 72 -7.16 9.24 -15.55
C GLY A 72 -7.32 9.95 -14.20
N PHE A 73 -7.60 9.21 -13.13
CA PHE A 73 -7.74 9.72 -11.76
C PHE A 73 -6.64 9.23 -10.80
N GLU A 74 -5.53 8.71 -11.34
CA GLU A 74 -4.41 8.12 -10.56
C GLU A 74 -3.85 9.14 -9.57
N ASN A 75 -3.72 10.41 -10.00
CA ASN A 75 -3.26 11.51 -9.15
C ASN A 75 -4.18 11.85 -7.97
N ARG A 76 -5.42 11.33 -7.94
CA ARG A 76 -6.33 11.45 -6.79
C ARG A 76 -6.08 10.36 -5.75
N CYS A 77 -5.26 9.34 -6.05
CA CYS A 77 -4.85 8.33 -5.10
C CYS A 77 -3.63 8.81 -4.29
N LEU A 78 -3.78 8.91 -2.97
CA LEU A 78 -2.68 9.35 -2.09
C LEU A 78 -1.50 8.38 -2.14
N VAL A 79 -1.75 7.06 -2.16
CA VAL A 79 -0.70 6.03 -2.24
C VAL A 79 0.14 6.21 -3.51
N TYR A 80 -0.52 6.33 -4.67
CA TYR A 80 0.15 6.59 -5.94
C TYR A 80 1.00 7.87 -5.90
N ARG A 81 0.48 8.96 -5.35
CA ARG A 81 1.24 10.21 -5.20
C ARG A 81 2.44 10.07 -4.26
N LEU A 82 2.31 9.33 -3.16
CA LEU A 82 3.42 9.14 -2.22
C LEU A 82 4.54 8.32 -2.85
N LEU A 83 4.20 7.30 -3.65
CA LEU A 83 5.18 6.49 -4.36
C LEU A 83 5.88 7.25 -5.49
N THR A 84 5.15 8.09 -6.21
CA THR A 84 5.73 8.88 -7.32
C THR A 84 6.47 10.13 -6.84
N ARG A 85 6.18 10.66 -5.64
CA ARG A 85 6.78 11.90 -5.11
C ARG A 85 7.76 11.70 -3.95
N GLY A 86 7.91 10.48 -3.43
CA GLY A 86 8.93 10.10 -2.45
C GLY A 86 8.96 10.88 -1.13
N SER A 87 7.88 11.59 -0.76
CA SER A 87 7.92 12.66 0.25
C SER A 87 7.80 12.18 1.71
N LEU A 88 8.40 11.03 2.07
CA LEU A 88 8.36 10.54 3.45
C LEU A 88 9.41 11.27 4.30
N MET A 89 8.95 12.04 5.29
CA MET A 89 9.82 12.57 6.35
C MET A 89 9.69 11.68 7.59
N LEU A 90 10.75 10.92 7.90
CA LEU A 90 10.83 10.11 9.11
C LEU A 90 11.76 10.78 10.11
N ARG A 91 11.26 11.01 11.34
CA ARG A 91 12.07 11.48 12.46
C ARG A 91 12.24 10.34 13.45
N CYS A 92 13.46 9.85 13.60
CA CYS A 92 13.79 8.85 14.60
C CYS A 92 13.96 9.53 15.96
N LEU A 93 13.30 9.01 16.99
CA LEU A 93 13.55 9.40 18.37
C LEU A 93 14.59 8.46 18.93
N THR A 94 15.69 9.00 19.48
CA THR A 94 16.66 8.20 20.24
C THR A 94 16.00 7.66 21.50
N GLN A 95 16.16 6.37 21.76
CA GLN A 95 15.80 5.79 23.05
C GLN A 95 16.80 6.32 24.09
N SER A 96 16.29 7.03 25.09
CA SER A 96 17.01 7.44 26.31
C SER A 96 17.07 6.30 27.31
#